data_AF-A0A9P6C9E8-F1
#
_entry.id   AF-A0A9P6C9E8-F1
#
_cell.length_a   1.000
_cell.length_b   1.000
_cell.length_c   1.000
_cell.angle_alpha   90.00
_cell.angle_beta   90.00
_cell.angle_gamma   90.00
#
_symmetry.space_group_name_H-M   'P 1'
#
loop_
_entity.id
_entity.type
_entity.pdbx_description
1 polymer ?
#
loop_
_entity_poly.entity_id
_entity_poly.type
_entity_poly.pdbx_seq_one_letter_code
_entity_poly.pdbx_strand_id
1 'polypeptide(L)'
;KKVICTSIMMQSTNQQCNALQSAIGLFLHASGKPETVWEMLSHIGVSISLDTINHTITNLSKESIDNMRTLGCTFLTSYAYDNLDTSLKHLVPTIEQPKKSLVHLTMGMMLRLNHGVTLEDLNCSDEL
;
A
#
# COMPACT_ATOMS: atom_id res chain seq x y z
N LYS A 1 -14.38 -31.07 6.69
CA LYS A 1 -13.26 -30.63 5.80
C LYS A 1 -13.76 -30.23 4.41
N LYS A 2 -14.41 -31.11 3.63
CA LYS A 2 -14.95 -30.80 2.28
C LYS A 2 -15.84 -29.56 2.23
N VAL A 3 -16.83 -29.46 3.14
CA VAL A 3 -17.76 -28.33 3.23
C VAL A 3 -17.05 -26.99 3.47
N ILE A 4 -16.01 -26.99 4.32
CA ILE A 4 -15.23 -25.78 4.63
C ILE A 4 -14.47 -25.30 3.39
N CYS A 5 -13.80 -26.21 2.67
CA CYS A 5 -13.09 -25.86 1.44
C CYS A 5 -14.03 -25.30 0.37
N THR A 6 -15.21 -25.91 0.19
CA THR A 6 -16.21 -25.40 -0.77
C THR A 6 -16.79 -24.06 -0.33
N SER A 7 -16.98 -23.82 0.97
CA SER A 7 -17.41 -22.51 1.48
C SER A 7 -16.37 -21.42 1.24
N ILE A 8 -15.08 -21.71 1.43
CA ILE A 8 -13.99 -20.77 1.11
C ILE A 8 -13.99 -20.45 -0.39
N MET A 9 -14.02 -21.46 -1.26
CA MET A 9 -14.05 -21.23 -2.71
C MET A 9 -15.29 -20.46 -3.16
N MET A 10 -16.44 -20.72 -2.54
CA MET A 10 -17.70 -20.04 -2.86
C MET A 10 -17.75 -18.61 -2.32
N GLN A 11 -17.04 -18.31 -1.24
CA GLN A 11 -16.92 -16.95 -0.69
C GLN A 11 -16.09 -16.02 -1.58
N SER A 12 -15.21 -16.55 -2.44
CA SER A 12 -14.36 -15.72 -3.31
C SER A 12 -15.15 -14.91 -4.34
N THR A 13 -16.39 -15.29 -4.62
CA THR A 13 -17.30 -14.57 -5.55
C THR A 13 -18.10 -13.47 -4.86
N ASN A 14 -18.07 -13.39 -3.51
CA ASN A 14 -18.75 -12.36 -2.75
C ASN A 14 -17.73 -11.33 -2.22
N GLN A 15 -17.78 -10.11 -2.74
CA GLN A 15 -16.91 -9.01 -2.32
C GLN A 15 -17.02 -8.67 -0.82
N GLN A 16 -18.13 -8.98 -0.17
CA GLN A 16 -18.33 -8.74 1.27
C GLN A 16 -17.79 -9.87 2.16
N CYS A 17 -17.41 -11.02 1.57
CA CYS A 17 -16.99 -12.20 2.33
C CYS A 17 -15.62 -12.76 1.87
N ASN A 18 -14.87 -12.00 1.07
CA ASN A 18 -13.60 -12.44 0.49
C ASN A 18 -12.36 -12.04 1.33
N ALA A 19 -12.53 -11.78 2.63
CA ALA A 19 -11.46 -11.28 3.50
C ALA A 19 -10.24 -12.19 3.53
N LEU A 20 -10.45 -13.52 3.58
CA LEU A 20 -9.37 -14.51 3.56
C LEU A 20 -8.61 -14.48 2.22
N GLN A 21 -9.33 -14.47 1.10
CA GLN A 21 -8.76 -14.44 -0.25
C GLN A 21 -8.00 -13.14 -0.49
N SER A 22 -8.50 -12.03 0.06
CA SER A 22 -7.84 -10.73 0.03
C SER A 22 -6.54 -10.74 0.83
N ALA A 23 -6.54 -11.32 2.03
CA ALA A 23 -5.34 -11.49 2.84
C ALA A 23 -4.30 -12.37 2.16
N ILE A 24 -4.73 -13.48 1.54
CA ILE A 24 -3.86 -14.36 0.75
C ILE A 24 -3.29 -13.61 -0.46
N GLY A 25 -4.11 -12.91 -1.23
CA GLY A 25 -3.66 -12.14 -2.39
C GLY A 25 -2.65 -11.06 -2.02
N LEU A 26 -2.91 -10.32 -0.94
CA LEU A 26 -1.98 -9.31 -0.43
C LEU A 26 -0.66 -9.93 0.03
N PHE A 27 -0.71 -11.05 0.75
CA PHE A 27 0.50 -11.76 1.18
C PHE A 27 1.33 -12.23 -0.01
N LEU A 28 0.68 -12.80 -1.04
CA LEU A 28 1.38 -13.26 -2.22
C LEU A 28 1.97 -12.09 -3.02
N HIS A 29 1.27 -10.95 -3.09
CA HIS A 29 1.75 -9.67 -3.64
C HIS A 29 3.00 -9.17 -2.93
N ALA A 30 2.95 -9.03 -1.60
CA ALA A 30 4.07 -8.58 -0.79
C ALA A 30 5.27 -9.53 -0.87
N SER A 31 5.04 -10.83 -1.07
CA SER A 31 6.09 -11.85 -1.15
C SER A 31 6.77 -11.94 -2.53
N GLY A 32 6.38 -11.11 -3.50
CA GLY A 32 6.96 -11.11 -4.85
C GLY A 32 6.83 -12.45 -5.57
N LYS A 33 5.72 -13.18 -5.36
CA LYS A 33 5.51 -14.48 -6.03
C LYS A 33 5.23 -14.26 -7.53
N PRO A 34 5.61 -15.23 -8.40
CA PRO A 34 5.32 -15.14 -9.83
C PRO A 34 3.82 -15.02 -10.11
N GLU A 35 3.45 -14.21 -11.09
CA GLU A 35 2.05 -13.93 -11.47
C GLU A 35 1.27 -15.20 -11.80
N THR A 36 1.91 -16.19 -12.43
CA THR A 36 1.31 -17.50 -12.73
C THR A 36 0.74 -18.20 -11.48
N VAL A 37 1.38 -18.01 -10.32
CA VAL A 37 0.90 -18.56 -9.04
C VAL A 37 -0.35 -17.82 -8.56
N TRP A 38 -0.41 -16.49 -8.75
CA TRP A 38 -1.59 -15.70 -8.42
C TRP A 38 -2.77 -16.05 -9.31
N GLU A 39 -2.56 -16.10 -10.62
CA GLU A 39 -3.60 -16.44 -11.58
C GLU A 39 -4.22 -17.79 -11.23
N MET A 40 -3.39 -18.82 -11.03
CA MET A 40 -3.86 -20.15 -10.62
C MET A 40 -4.70 -20.10 -9.35
N LEU A 41 -4.22 -19.46 -8.28
CA LEU A 41 -4.93 -19.42 -6.99
C LEU A 41 -6.20 -18.57 -7.05
N SER A 42 -6.22 -17.54 -7.89
CA SER A 42 -7.41 -16.73 -8.14
C SER A 42 -8.49 -17.50 -8.90
N HIS A 43 -8.09 -18.27 -9.93
CA HIS A 43 -9.02 -19.12 -10.70
C HIS A 43 -9.63 -20.25 -9.87
N ILE A 44 -8.91 -20.76 -8.86
CA ILE A 44 -9.43 -21.80 -7.94
C ILE A 44 -10.23 -21.19 -6.77
N GLY A 45 -10.28 -19.86 -6.64
CA GLY A 45 -11.06 -19.16 -5.61
C GLY A 45 -10.38 -19.09 -4.23
N VAL A 46 -9.05 -19.25 -4.18
CA VAL A 46 -8.25 -19.20 -2.93
C VAL A 46 -7.64 -17.81 -2.71
N SER A 47 -7.46 -17.02 -3.78
CA SER A 47 -6.93 -15.66 -3.74
C SER A 47 -7.81 -14.71 -4.55
N ILE A 48 -7.68 -13.40 -4.32
CA ILE A 48 -8.13 -12.38 -5.27
C ILE A 48 -7.22 -12.34 -6.50
N SER A 49 -7.73 -11.79 -7.61
CA SER A 49 -6.96 -11.62 -8.85
C SER A 49 -5.97 -10.47 -8.76
N LEU A 50 -4.98 -10.47 -9.66
CA LEU A 50 -4.04 -9.37 -9.79
C LEU A 50 -4.73 -8.04 -10.14
N ASP A 51 -5.74 -8.07 -11.01
CA ASP A 51 -6.55 -6.89 -11.34
C ASP A 51 -7.24 -6.31 -10.10
N THR A 52 -7.73 -7.18 -9.21
CA THR A 52 -8.35 -6.75 -7.96
C THR A 52 -7.34 -6.04 -7.08
N ILE A 53 -6.11 -6.57 -6.96
CA ILE A 53 -5.02 -5.95 -6.20
C ILE A 53 -4.67 -4.57 -6.78
N ASN A 54 -4.48 -4.48 -8.09
CA ASN A 54 -4.17 -3.21 -8.77
C ASN A 54 -5.28 -2.18 -8.60
N HIS A 55 -6.54 -2.61 -8.66
CA HIS A 55 -7.69 -1.75 -8.43
C HIS A 55 -7.76 -1.27 -6.98
N THR A 56 -7.52 -2.16 -6.00
CA THR A 56 -7.42 -1.82 -4.59
C THR A 56 -6.32 -0.80 -4.33
N ILE A 57 -5.11 -0.99 -4.88
CA ILE A 57 -4.00 -0.02 -4.76
C ILE A 57 -4.41 1.34 -5.33
N THR A 58 -5.03 1.35 -6.52
CA THR A 58 -5.48 2.58 -7.18
C THR A 58 -6.53 3.32 -6.34
N ASN A 59 -7.51 2.60 -5.80
CA ASN A 59 -8.57 3.19 -5.01
C ASN A 59 -8.07 3.70 -3.65
N LEU A 60 -7.25 2.91 -2.95
CA LEU A 60 -6.61 3.35 -1.71
C LEU A 60 -5.71 4.57 -1.92
N SER A 61 -5.03 4.65 -3.06
CA SER A 61 -4.22 5.81 -3.40
C SER A 61 -5.09 7.06 -3.61
N LYS A 62 -6.22 6.94 -4.30
CA LYS A 62 -7.18 8.06 -4.46
C LYS A 62 -7.74 8.51 -3.13
N GLU A 63 -8.19 7.58 -2.29
CA GLU A 63 -8.71 7.87 -0.96
C GLU A 63 -7.66 8.53 -0.07
N SER A 64 -6.40 8.06 -0.13
CA SER A 64 -5.28 8.66 0.58
C SER A 64 -5.01 10.10 0.12
N ILE A 65 -5.08 10.38 -1.19
CA ILE A 65 -4.94 11.74 -1.72
C ILE A 65 -6.05 12.65 -1.20
N ASP A 66 -7.30 12.18 -1.20
CA ASP A 66 -8.42 12.98 -0.68
C ASP A 66 -8.26 13.23 0.82
N ASN A 67 -7.87 12.21 1.59
CA ASN A 67 -7.57 12.34 3.02
C ASN A 67 -6.42 13.31 3.30
N MET A 68 -5.34 13.26 2.51
CA MET A 68 -4.22 14.20 2.61
C MET A 68 -4.67 15.63 2.30
N ARG A 69 -5.49 15.84 1.28
CA ARG A 69 -6.05 17.16 0.97
C ARG A 69 -6.90 17.68 2.12
N THR A 70 -7.84 16.88 2.61
CA THR A 70 -8.69 17.25 3.74
C THR A 70 -7.87 17.58 4.97
N LEU A 71 -6.86 16.76 5.29
CA LEU A 71 -5.95 16.98 6.41
C LEU A 71 -5.14 18.28 6.23
N GLY A 72 -4.56 18.50 5.04
CA GLY A 72 -3.82 19.73 4.74
C GLY A 72 -4.68 20.99 4.88
N CYS A 73 -5.94 20.95 4.46
CA CYS A 73 -6.88 22.07 4.62
C CYS A 73 -7.21 22.40 6.08
N THR A 74 -6.94 21.50 7.04
CA THR A 74 -7.12 21.82 8.46
C THR A 74 -6.03 22.72 9.02
N PHE A 75 -4.87 22.82 8.35
CA PHE A 75 -3.64 23.43 8.87
C PHE A 75 -3.13 22.84 10.21
N LEU A 76 -3.73 21.75 10.70
CA LEU A 76 -3.32 21.03 11.92
C LEU A 76 -2.52 19.78 11.56
N THR A 77 -1.47 19.98 10.77
CA THR A 77 -0.65 18.88 10.22
C THR A 77 0.83 19.17 10.40
N SER A 78 1.57 18.19 10.89
CA SER A 78 3.03 18.16 10.87
C SER A 78 3.51 17.39 9.64
N TYR A 79 4.60 17.87 9.04
CA TYR A 79 5.24 17.24 7.89
C TYR A 79 6.58 16.65 8.31
N ALA A 80 6.78 15.37 8.02
CA ALA A 80 8.06 14.71 8.16
C ALA A 80 8.61 14.37 6.77
N TYR A 81 9.87 14.72 6.52
CA TYR A 81 10.58 14.38 5.30
C TYR A 81 11.74 13.47 5.61
N ASP A 82 11.98 12.49 4.74
CA ASP A 82 13.11 11.57 4.84
C ASP A 82 13.64 11.24 3.45
N ASN A 83 14.93 10.92 3.35
CA ASN A 83 15.55 10.46 2.11
C ASN A 83 15.74 8.95 2.20
N LEU A 84 14.95 8.20 1.43
CA LEU A 84 15.04 6.76 1.31
C LEU A 84 16.03 6.38 0.21
N ASP A 85 17.13 5.79 0.62
CA ASP A 85 18.11 5.17 -0.27
C ASP A 85 17.84 3.66 -0.34
N THR A 86 17.41 3.16 -1.50
CA THR A 86 17.10 1.74 -1.69
C THR A 86 17.88 1.14 -2.85
N SER A 87 18.32 -0.12 -2.70
CA SER A 87 18.98 -0.84 -3.80
C SER A 87 17.97 -1.72 -4.53
N LEU A 88 17.50 -1.28 -5.69
CA LEU A 88 16.71 -2.11 -6.61
C LEU A 88 17.63 -3.10 -7.34
N LYS A 89 17.62 -4.36 -6.89
CA LYS A 89 18.38 -5.43 -7.56
C LYS A 89 17.76 -5.70 -8.94
N HIS A 90 18.55 -5.57 -10.01
CA HIS A 90 18.11 -5.98 -11.34
C HIS A 90 17.95 -7.50 -11.40
N LEU A 91 16.90 -7.98 -12.07
CA LEU A 91 16.67 -9.40 -12.34
C LEU A 91 17.78 -10.03 -13.20
N VAL A 92 18.42 -9.24 -14.06
CA VAL A 92 19.55 -9.65 -14.88
C VAL A 92 20.72 -8.70 -14.63
N PRO A 93 21.88 -9.17 -14.13
CA PRO A 93 23.05 -8.34 -13.98
C PRO A 93 23.64 -8.00 -15.35
N THR A 94 23.63 -6.73 -15.74
CA THR A 94 24.31 -6.25 -16.94
C THR A 94 25.78 -6.01 -16.61
N ILE A 95 26.69 -6.63 -17.38
CA ILE A 95 28.16 -6.56 -17.23
C ILE A 95 28.67 -5.12 -17.17
N GLU A 96 27.98 -4.19 -17.83
CA GLU A 96 28.45 -2.82 -18.02
C GLU A 96 28.19 -1.88 -16.81
N GLN A 97 27.29 -2.22 -15.88
CA GLN A 97 26.93 -1.33 -14.76
C GLN A 97 26.58 -2.07 -13.46
N PRO A 98 27.55 -2.73 -12.79
CA PRO A 98 27.31 -3.49 -11.56
C PRO A 98 26.88 -2.66 -10.34
N LYS A 99 26.78 -1.32 -10.45
CA LYS A 99 26.56 -0.39 -9.31
C LYS A 99 25.36 0.54 -9.43
N LYS A 100 24.55 0.48 -10.50
CA LYS A 100 23.38 1.37 -10.66
C LYS A 100 22.07 0.82 -10.06
N SER A 101 22.15 0.05 -8.98
CA SER A 101 20.95 -0.39 -8.26
C SER A 101 20.46 0.62 -7.23
N LEU A 102 21.30 1.57 -6.80
CA LEU A 102 20.91 2.53 -5.77
C LEU A 102 19.95 3.58 -6.34
N VAL A 103 18.79 3.71 -5.71
CA VAL A 103 17.76 4.69 -6.01
C VAL A 103 17.58 5.58 -4.80
N HIS A 104 17.70 6.88 -5.02
CA HIS A 104 17.48 7.92 -4.02
C HIS A 104 16.05 8.45 -4.18
N LEU A 105 15.25 8.36 -3.11
CA LEU A 105 13.86 8.81 -3.09
C LEU A 105 13.68 9.80 -1.94
N THR A 106 13.12 10.98 -2.19
CA THR A 106 12.64 11.84 -1.11
C THR A 106 11.20 11.46 -0.78
N MET A 107 10.95 11.10 0.46
CA MET A 107 9.64 10.73 0.99
C MET A 107 9.12 11.81 1.93
N GLY A 108 7.80 11.97 1.96
CA GLY A 108 7.11 12.87 2.86
C GLY A 108 5.93 12.17 3.53
N MET A 109 5.66 12.51 4.79
CA MET A 109 4.54 12.02 5.57
C MET A 109 3.79 13.18 6.21
N MET A 110 2.46 13.15 6.12
CA MET A 110 1.55 14.08 6.81
C MET A 110 1.05 13.43 8.09
N LEU A 111 1.31 14.07 9.23
CA LEU A 111 0.89 13.62 10.55
C LEU A 111 -0.12 14.62 11.12
N ARG A 112 -1.34 14.16 11.41
CA ARG A 112 -2.34 15.01 12.08
C ARG A 112 -1.86 15.37 13.48
N LEU A 113 -1.91 16.65 13.81
CA LEU A 113 -1.74 17.15 15.17
C LEU A 113 -3.01 16.82 15.97
N ASN A 114 -2.94 15.77 16.78
CA ASN A 114 -4.05 15.28 17.60
C ASN A 114 -3.99 15.86 19.03
N HIS A 115 -4.91 15.42 19.90
CA HIS A 115 -4.95 15.75 21.34
C HIS A 115 -5.33 17.21 21.65
N GLY A 116 -6.20 17.80 20.84
CA GLY A 116 -6.80 19.11 21.12
C GLY A 116 -5.98 20.30 20.63
N VAL A 117 -4.91 20.07 19.87
CA VAL A 117 -4.15 21.15 19.21
C VAL A 117 -5.07 21.98 18.32
N THR A 118 -5.05 23.30 18.53
CA THR A 118 -5.80 24.28 17.75
C THR A 118 -4.85 25.14 16.89
N LEU A 119 -5.41 26.03 16.07
CA LEU A 119 -4.59 26.91 15.22
C LEU A 119 -3.86 27.97 16.04
N GLU A 120 -4.45 28.39 17.17
CA GLU A 120 -3.84 29.33 18.10
C GLU A 120 -2.56 28.77 18.70
N ASP A 121 -2.52 27.46 19.00
CA ASP A 121 -1.33 26.78 19.51
C ASP A 121 -0.16 26.78 18.51
N LEU A 122 -0.42 27.01 17.22
CA LEU A 122 0.58 27.05 16.15
C LEU A 122 1.03 28.46 15.80
N ASN A 123 0.47 29.48 16.44
CA ASN A 123 0.78 30.88 16.17
C ASN A 123 2.06 31.34 16.90
N CYS A 124 3.19 30.70 16.60
CA CYS A 124 4.48 30.93 17.26
C CYS A 124 5.45 31.78 16.41
N SER A 125 4.96 32.50 15.40
CA SER A 125 5.83 33.20 14.43
C SER A 125 6.72 34.27 15.06
N ASP A 126 6.30 34.82 16.21
CA ASP A 126 7.01 35.89 16.89
C ASP A 126 8.09 35.36 17.87
N GLU A 127 8.15 34.04 18.07
CA GLU A 127 8.99 33.36 19.07
C GLU A 127 10.12 32.53 18.44
N LEU A 128 10.18 32.45 17.09
CA LEU A 128 11.20 31.74 16.30
C LEU A 128 12.09 32.72 15.54
#